data_AF-A0AAV0QTV4-F1
#
_entry.id   AF-A0AAV0QTV4-F1
#
_cell.length_a   1.000
_cell.length_b   1.000
_cell.length_c   1.000
_cell.angle_alpha   90.00
_cell.angle_beta   90.00
_cell.angle_gamma   90.00
#
_symmetry.space_group_name_H-M   'P 1'
#
loop_
_entity.id
_entity.type
_entity.pdbx_description
1 polymer ?
#
loop_
_entity_poly.entity_id
_entity_poly.type
_entity_poly.pdbx_seq_one_letter_code
_entity_poly.pdbx_strand_id
1 'polypeptide(L)' 'MVGNQNAVVEFLRVVEAKEQVVAGTLHHLVIEAIDAGKKKLYEAKVWVKPWMNFQELQEFKHAGDSPQLTPSDLGVKKG' A
#
# COMPACT_ATOMS: atom_id res chain seq x y z
N MET A 1 26.51 -13.82 0.71
CA MET A 1 25.07 -14.12 0.66
C MET A 1 24.42 -13.07 -0.23
N VAL A 2 24.08 -13.43 -1.47
CA VAL A 2 23.31 -12.55 -2.36
C VAL A 2 21.85 -12.80 -2.02
N GLY A 3 21.24 -11.91 -1.23
CA GLY A 3 19.80 -11.97 -1.00
C GLY A 3 19.08 -11.67 -2.31
N ASN A 4 18.14 -12.52 -2.72
CA ASN A 4 17.24 -12.21 -3.83
C ASN A 4 16.45 -10.94 -3.47
N GLN A 5 16.79 -9.81 -4.08
CA GLN A 5 16.16 -8.51 -3.84
C GLN A 5 14.90 -8.27 -4.70
N ASN A 6 14.50 -9.23 -5.52
CA ASN A 6 13.40 -9.05 -6.47
C ASN A 6 12.13 -9.73 -5.96
N ALA A 7 11.50 -9.12 -4.95
CA ALA A 7 10.17 -9.53 -4.51
C ALA A 7 9.14 -9.01 -5.54
N VAL A 8 8.32 -9.91 -6.07
CA VAL A 8 7.18 -9.55 -6.91
C VAL A 8 5.99 -9.30 -6.00
N VAL A 9 5.46 -8.08 -6.05
CA VAL A 9 4.28 -7.67 -5.28
C VAL A 9 3.14 -7.41 -6.26
N GLU A 10 2.04 -8.13 -6.09
CA GLU A 10 0.86 -8.02 -6.95
C GLU A 10 -0.17 -7.11 -6.32
N PHE A 11 -0.47 -5.97 -6.95
CA PHE A 11 -1.44 -5.00 -6.44
C PHE A 11 -2.87 -5.58 -6.41
N LEU A 12 -3.61 -5.33 -5.31
CA LEU A 12 -5.04 -5.68 -5.19
C LEU A 12 -5.91 -4.43 -5.20
N ARG A 13 -5.74 -3.54 -4.22
CA ARG A 13 -6.57 -2.33 -4.06
C ARG A 13 -5.87 -1.26 -3.23
N VAL A 14 -6.36 -0.03 -3.35
CA VAL A 14 -6.05 1.05 -2.41
C VAL A 14 -6.96 0.93 -1.20
N VAL A 15 -6.39 0.98 0.00
CA VAL A 15 -7.11 0.94 1.29
C VAL A 15 -7.26 2.36 1.85
N GLU A 16 -6.26 3.20 1.65
CA GLU A 16 -6.27 4.59 2.07
C GLU A 16 -5.56 5.45 1.03
N ALA A 17 -6.08 6.64 0.76
CA ALA A 17 -5.43 7.64 -0.09
C ALA A 17 -5.53 9.02 0.56
N LYS A 18 -4.38 9.70 0.63
CA LYS A 18 -4.25 11.08 1.08
C LYS A 18 -3.44 11.86 0.06
N GLU A 19 -3.78 13.13 -0.11
CA GLU A 19 -3.03 14.05 -0.93
C GLU A 19 -2.47 15.18 -0.06
N GLN A 20 -1.22 15.55 -0.31
CA GLN A 20 -0.58 16.68 0.32
C GLN A 20 -0.02 17.61 -0.75
N VAL A 21 -0.47 18.86 -0.74
CA VAL A 21 0.09 19.91 -1.60
C VAL A 21 1.44 20.33 -1.03
N VAL A 22 2.46 20.30 -1.88
CA VAL A 22 3.83 20.76 -1.61
C VAL A 22 4.26 21.61 -2.82
N ALA A 23 5.55 21.63 -3.17
CA ALA A 23 5.97 22.01 -4.53
C ALA A 23 5.57 20.91 -5.55
N GLY A 24 4.27 20.61 -5.64
CA GLY A 24 3.66 19.50 -6.39
C GLY A 24 2.55 18.88 -5.56
N THR A 25 2.19 17.64 -5.87
CA THR A 25 1.30 16.81 -5.03
C THR A 25 2.05 15.57 -4.58
N LEU A 26 2.09 15.33 -3.27
CA LEU A 26 2.56 14.07 -2.71
C LEU A 26 1.32 13.21 -2.43
N HIS A 27 1.17 12.13 -3.20
CA HIS A 27 0.14 11.11 -2.96
C HIS A 27 0.68 10.11 -1.94
N HIS A 28 0.01 10.00 -0.80
CA HIS A 28 0.31 9.03 0.23
C HIS A 28 -0.79 7.96 0.19
N LEU A 29 -0.41 6.76 -0.23
CA LEU A 29 -1.31 5.64 -0.44
C LEU A 29 -0.97 4.51 0.52
N VAL A 30 -2.00 3.87 1.07
CA VAL A 30 -1.89 2.54 1.67
C VAL A 30 -2.54 1.57 0.70
N ILE A 31 -1.79 0.60 0.21
CA ILE A 31 -2.26 -0.39 -0.76
C ILE A 31 -2.24 -1.78 -0.14
N GLU A 32 -3.24 -2.58 -0.48
CA GLU A 32 -3.24 -4.02 -0.25
C GLU A 32 -2.66 -4.73 -1.48
N ALA A 33 -1.75 -5.66 -1.26
CA ALA A 33 -1.07 -6.41 -2.30
C ALA A 33 -0.76 -7.85 -1.86
N ILE A 34 -0.57 -8.77 -2.81
CA ILE A 34 -0.08 -10.12 -2.55
C ILE A 34 1.45 -10.12 -2.70
N ASP A 35 2.14 -10.53 -1.63
CA ASP A 35 3.59 -10.74 -1.61
C ASP A 35 3.86 -12.15 -1.06
N ALA A 36 4.54 -12.97 -1.87
CA ALA A 36 4.80 -14.39 -1.60
C ALA A 36 3.52 -15.17 -1.19
N GLY A 37 2.42 -14.91 -1.90
CA GLY A 37 1.13 -15.58 -1.70
C GLY A 37 0.33 -15.11 -0.49
N LYS A 38 0.79 -14.07 0.23
CA LYS A 38 0.10 -13.50 1.39
C LYS A 38 -0.33 -12.07 1.12
N LYS A 39 -1.54 -11.71 1.56
CA LYS A 39 -2.01 -10.32 1.52
C LYS A 39 -1.28 -9.48 2.57
N LYS A 40 -0.69 -8.38 2.14
CA LYS A 40 0.03 -7.41 2.97
C LYS A 40 -0.39 -5.99 2.60
N LEU A 41 -0.17 -5.07 3.53
CA LEU A 41 -0.32 -3.65 3.32
C LEU A 41 1.05 -3.02 3.05
N TYR A 42 1.08 -2.06 2.13
CA TYR A 42 2.24 -1.25 1.82
C TYR A 42 1.87 0.23 1.87
N GLU A 43 2.75 1.04 2.44
CA GLU A 43 2.70 2.50 2.35
C GLU A 43 3.54 2.94 1.17
N ALA A 44 2.95 3.70 0.26
CA ALA A 44 3.60 4.27 -0.90
C ALA A 44 3.45 5.79 -0.90
N LYS A 45 4.55 6.51 -1.13
CA LYS A 45 4.56 7.96 -1.32
C LYS A 45 5.04 8.29 -2.71
N VAL A 46 4.19 8.91 -3.51
CA VAL A 46 4.50 9.28 -4.91
C VAL A 46 4.45 10.79 -5.03
N TRP A 47 5.55 11.42 -5.42
CA TRP A 47 5.61 12.86 -5.64
C TRP A 47 5.46 13.18 -7.12
N VAL A 48 4.44 13.99 -7.43
CA VAL A 48 4.11 14.40 -8.80
C VAL A 48 4.27 15.92 -8.94
N LYS A 49 4.96 16.35 -9.98
CA LYS A 49 5.07 17.76 -10.39
C LYS A 49 4.70 17.87 -11.87
N PRO A 50 3.43 18.14 -12.20
CA PRO A 50 2.95 18.09 -13.58
C PRO A 50 3.69 19.06 -14.50
N TRP A 51 4.05 20.25 -14.01
CA TRP A 51 4.77 21.27 -14.80
C TRP A 51 6.22 20.89 -15.14
N MET A 52 6.77 19.86 -14.50
CA MET A 52 8.10 19.32 -14.82
C MET A 52 8.03 17.96 -15.53
N ASN A 53 6.83 17.43 -15.80
CA ASN A 53 6.62 16.03 -16.21
C ASN A 53 7.35 15.04 -15.27
N PHE A 54 7.32 15.34 -13.97
CA PHE A 54 8.06 14.57 -12.96
C PHE A 54 7.11 13.73 -12.13
N GLN A 55 7.48 12.46 -11.94
CA GLN A 55 6.85 11.54 -11.01
C GLN A 55 7.93 10.63 -10.41
N GLU A 56 7.98 10.55 -9.09
CA GLU A 56 8.96 9.73 -8.37
C GLU A 56 8.33 9.03 -7.16
N LEU A 57 8.64 7.75 -6.98
CA LEU A 57 8.29 6.99 -5.79
C LEU A 57 9.30 7.34 -4.69
N GLN A 58 8.88 8.17 -3.73
CA GLN A 58 9.71 8.61 -2.62
C GLN A 58 9.91 7.51 -1.58
N GLU A 59 8.86 6.73 -1.32
CA GLU A 59 8.89 5.68 -0.31
C GLU A 59 7.96 4.54 -0.74
N PHE A 60 8.43 3.31 -0.51
CA PHE A 60 7.61 2.10 -0.61
C PHE A 60 8.04 1.14 0.49
N LYS A 61 7.18 0.92 1.48
CA LYS A 61 7.50 0.09 2.65
C LYS A 61 6.34 -0.79 3.06
N HIS A 62 6.68 -1.94 3.63
CA HIS A 62 5.71 -2.82 4.28
C HIS A 62 5.09 -2.12 5.49
N ALA A 63 3.76 -2.04 5.50
CA ALA A 63 2.98 -1.38 6.56
C ALA A 63 2.32 -2.38 7.52
N GLY A 64 2.38 -3.68 7.24
CA GLY A 64 1.82 -4.75 8.06
C GLY A 64 1.00 -5.75 7.23
N ASP A 65 0.43 -6.75 7.89
CA ASP A 65 -0.48 -7.69 7.24
C ASP A 65 -1.86 -7.05 7.00
N SER A 66 -2.56 -7.47 5.95
CA SER A 66 -3.95 -7.05 5.75
C SER A 66 -4.85 -7.62 6.85
N PRO A 67 -5.79 -6.85 7.43
CA PRO A 67 -6.74 -7.39 8.40
C PRO A 67 -7.52 -8.56 7.79
N GLN A 68 -7.39 -9.74 8.39
CA GLN A 68 -8.25 -10.87 8.05
C GLN A 68 -9.58 -10.67 8.76
N LEU A 69 -10.61 -10.23 8.05
CA LEU A 69 -11.97 -10.24 8.59
C LEU A 69 -12.40 -11.70 8.73
N THR A 70 -12.50 -12.17 9.96
CA THR A 70 -13.03 -13.50 10.25
C THR A 70 -14.52 -13.40 10.57
N PRO A 71 -15.33 -14.45 10.30
CA PRO A 71 -16.74 -14.46 10.69
C PRO A 71 -16.97 -14.21 12.19
N SER A 72 -15.97 -14.54 13.04
CA SER A 72 -16.00 -14.29 14.47
C SER A 72 -16.02 -12.80 14.84
N ASP A 73 -15.45 -11.93 14.00
CA ASP A 73 -15.39 -10.48 14.22
C ASP A 73 -16.75 -9.79 13.98
N LEU A 74 -17.68 -10.49 13.33
CA LEU A 74 -19.01 -9.97 13.00
C LEU A 74 -20.04 -10.19 14.12
N GLY A 75 -19.66 -10.79 15.25
CA GLY A 75 -20.49 -10.85 16.44
C GLY A 75 -21.89 -11.45 16.22
N VAL A 76 -22.00 -12.49 15.38
CA VAL A 76 -23.28 -13.17 15.12
C VAL A 76 -23.78 -13.80 16.42
N LYS A 77 -24.70 -13.10 17.11
CA LYS A 77 -25.46 -13.68 18.22
C LYS A 77 -26.39 -14.73 17.62
N LYS A 78 -26.03 -16.02 17.76
CA LYS A 78 -26.99 -17.11 17.58
C LYS A 78 -28.05 -16.97 18.66
N GLY A 79 -29.27 -16.65 18.24
CA GLY A 79 -30.48 -16.80 19.05
C GLY A 79 -30.85 -18.27 19.21
#